data_AF-A0A1H7CNZ2-F1
#
_entry.id   AF-A0A1H7CNZ2-F1
#
_cell.length_a   1.000
_cell.length_b   1.000
_cell.length_c   1.000
_cell.angle_alpha   90.00
_cell.angle_beta   90.00
_cell.angle_gamma   90.00
#
_symmetry.space_group_name_H-M   'P 1'
#
loop_
_entity.id
_entity.type
_entity.pdbx_description
1 polymer ?
#
loop_
_entity_poly.entity_id
_entity_poly.type
_entity_poly.pdbx_seq_one_letter_code
_entity_poly.pdbx_strand_id
1 'polypeptide(L)'
;MTTKKAAKPAAKKAPRKRKLDLARLRRLADELAEYGRGDLSNLVHRWEAEEGAKFDEAGTAGSRIRLAGITATSTAGQRGAVTNWGQAARRALLKGGV
;
A
#
# COMPACT_ATOMS: atom_id res chain seq x y z
N MET A 1 -23.01 -33.46 11.33
CA MET A 1 -21.71 -32.84 11.71
C MET A 1 -21.63 -31.48 11.03
N THR A 2 -21.62 -30.42 11.83
CA THR A 2 -21.61 -29.01 11.43
C THR A 2 -20.17 -28.51 11.37
N THR A 3 -19.72 -28.01 10.22
CA THR A 3 -18.51 -27.19 10.13
C THR A 3 -18.82 -25.85 9.47
N LYS A 4 -19.13 -24.86 10.32
CA LYS A 4 -19.06 -23.43 10.00
C LYS A 4 -17.61 -23.09 9.66
N LYS A 5 -17.30 -22.85 8.38
CA LYS A 5 -16.02 -22.24 7.98
C LYS A 5 -16.25 -20.74 7.76
N ALA A 6 -15.49 -19.94 8.49
CA ALA A 6 -15.62 -18.49 8.63
C ALA A 6 -15.66 -17.76 7.28
N ALA A 7 -16.66 -16.89 7.11
CA ALA A 7 -16.74 -15.96 6.02
C ALA A 7 -15.68 -14.86 6.20
N LYS A 8 -14.66 -14.86 5.35
CA LYS A 8 -13.75 -13.72 5.14
C LYS A 8 -14.60 -12.57 4.58
N PRO A 9 -14.65 -11.37 5.19
CA PRO A 9 -15.41 -10.28 4.61
C PRO A 9 -14.73 -9.84 3.32
N ALA A 10 -15.29 -10.28 2.19
CA ALA A 10 -14.90 -9.82 0.86
C ALA A 10 -15.08 -8.30 0.82
N ALA A 11 -13.96 -7.60 0.66
CA ALA A 11 -13.89 -6.15 0.56
C ALA A 11 -14.91 -5.64 -0.47
N LYS A 12 -15.81 -4.78 0.00
CA LYS A 12 -16.86 -4.16 -0.81
C LYS A 12 -16.24 -3.36 -1.97
N LYS A 13 -16.72 -3.68 -3.18
CA LYS A 13 -16.64 -2.97 -4.46
C LYS A 13 -15.95 -1.60 -4.41
N ALA A 14 -14.80 -1.50 -5.10
CA ALA A 14 -14.13 -0.24 -5.32
C ALA A 14 -14.93 0.67 -6.28
N PRO A 15 -15.39 1.88 -5.89
CA PRO A 15 -16.07 2.77 -6.82
C PRO A 15 -15.06 3.64 -7.58
N ARG A 16 -15.36 3.80 -8.89
CA ARG A 16 -15.20 4.94 -9.83
C ARG A 16 -14.05 5.93 -9.60
N LYS A 17 -13.23 6.15 -10.66
CA LYS A 17 -12.19 7.20 -10.84
C LYS A 17 -11.94 8.01 -9.56
N ARG A 18 -11.18 7.40 -8.65
CA ARG A 18 -11.13 7.78 -7.24
C ARG A 18 -10.36 9.09 -7.08
N LYS A 19 -11.01 10.13 -6.56
CA LYS A 19 -10.29 11.13 -5.76
C LYS A 19 -9.42 10.36 -4.78
N LEU A 20 -8.16 10.78 -4.63
CA LEU A 20 -7.22 10.14 -3.72
C LEU A 20 -7.92 9.95 -2.36
N ASP A 21 -8.10 8.70 -1.94
CA ASP A 21 -8.80 8.39 -0.70
C ASP A 21 -7.87 8.67 0.47
N LEU A 22 -7.92 9.90 0.99
CA LEU A 22 -7.01 10.39 2.02
C LEU A 22 -7.11 9.59 3.31
N ALA A 23 -8.31 9.12 3.68
CA ALA A 23 -8.51 8.29 4.87
C ALA A 23 -7.78 6.94 4.73
N ARG A 24 -7.94 6.29 3.58
CA ARG A 24 -7.21 5.07 3.24
C ARG A 24 -5.70 5.31 3.18
N LEU A 25 -5.28 6.43 2.58
CA LEU A 25 -3.87 6.78 2.45
C LEU A 25 -3.21 7.00 3.81
N ARG A 26 -3.93 7.64 4.75
CA ARG A 26 -3.48 7.87 6.12
C ARG A 26 -3.27 6.55 6.85
N ARG A 27 -4.26 5.66 6.81
CA ARG A 27 -4.16 4.31 7.42
C ARG A 27 -2.93 3.56 6.91
N LEU A 28 -2.71 3.54 5.59
CA LEU A 28 -1.57 2.84 5.00
C LEU A 28 -0.23 3.49 5.36
N ALA A 29 -0.17 4.82 5.46
CA ALA A 29 1.03 5.52 5.89
C ALA A 29 1.35 5.27 7.38
N ASP A 30 0.34 5.15 8.23
CA ASP A 30 0.48 4.83 9.64
C ASP A 30 0.92 3.36 9.83
N GLU A 31 0.29 2.41 9.10
CA GLU A 31 0.73 1.01 9.04
C GLU A 31 2.20 0.89 8.60
N LEU A 32 2.63 1.69 7.63
CA LEU A 32 4.04 1.69 7.21
C LEU A 32 4.98 2.20 8.32
N ALA A 33 4.56 3.20 9.08
CA ALA A 33 5.36 3.74 10.18
C ALA A 33 5.53 2.74 11.32
N GLU A 34 4.49 1.95 11.58
CA GLU A 34 4.43 0.93 12.64
C GLU A 34 5.16 -0.37 12.23
N TYR A 35 4.88 -0.89 11.04
CA TYR A 35 5.35 -2.23 10.60
C TYR A 35 6.56 -2.19 9.67
N GLY A 36 6.83 -1.06 9.00
CA GLY A 36 7.88 -0.95 7.98
C GLY A 36 9.32 -1.12 8.48
N ARG A 37 9.56 -0.99 9.80
CA ARG A 37 10.89 -1.17 10.40
C ARG A 37 11.25 -2.64 10.66
N GLY A 38 10.26 -3.48 10.96
CA GLY A 38 10.47 -4.89 11.28
C GLY A 38 10.21 -5.79 10.09
N ASP A 39 8.93 -6.00 9.76
CA ASP A 39 8.49 -7.04 8.84
C ASP A 39 7.88 -6.45 7.56
N LEU A 40 8.76 -5.85 6.77
CA LEU A 40 8.38 -5.23 5.51
C LEU A 40 7.73 -6.25 4.54
N SER A 41 8.21 -7.49 4.53
CA SER A 41 7.71 -8.53 3.62
C SER A 41 6.25 -8.85 3.91
N ASN A 42 5.88 -9.02 5.19
CA ASN A 42 4.49 -9.26 5.57
C ASN A 42 3.59 -8.04 5.32
N LEU A 43 4.11 -6.83 5.51
CA LEU A 43 3.37 -5.61 5.16
C LEU A 43 3.08 -5.54 3.66
N VAL A 44 4.08 -5.82 2.82
CA VAL A 44 3.93 -5.83 1.36
C VAL A 44 2.92 -6.88 0.92
N HIS A 45 3.04 -8.12 1.39
CA HIS A 45 2.08 -9.18 1.04
C HIS A 45 0.65 -8.82 1.43
N ARG A 46 0.45 -8.19 2.59
CA ARG A 46 -0.87 -7.72 3.04
C ARG A 46 -1.40 -6.62 2.14
N TRP A 47 -0.56 -5.65 1.78
CA TRP A 47 -0.96 -4.59 0.87
C TRP A 47 -1.28 -5.09 -0.54
N GLU A 48 -0.56 -6.09 -1.04
CA GLU A 48 -0.89 -6.74 -2.31
C GLU A 48 -2.24 -7.47 -2.23
N ALA A 49 -2.46 -8.24 -1.16
CA ALA A 49 -3.65 -9.07 -0.99
C ALA A 49 -4.93 -8.28 -0.67
N GLU A 50 -4.84 -7.26 0.19
CA GLU A 50 -6.02 -6.56 0.74
C GLU A 50 -6.22 -5.19 0.10
N GLU A 51 -5.12 -4.52 -0.23
CA GLU A 51 -5.14 -3.13 -0.67
C GLU A 51 -4.85 -2.98 -2.18
N GLY A 52 -4.57 -4.09 -2.86
CA GLY A 52 -4.29 -4.13 -4.29
C GLY A 52 -3.02 -3.39 -4.68
N ALA A 53 -2.02 -3.39 -3.79
CA ALA A 53 -0.68 -2.94 -4.16
C ALA A 53 -0.15 -3.77 -5.33
N LYS A 54 0.62 -3.13 -6.20
CA LYS A 54 1.38 -3.80 -7.24
C LYS A 54 2.84 -3.46 -7.09
N PHE A 55 3.66 -4.48 -6.87
CA PHE A 55 5.11 -4.36 -6.92
C PHE A 55 5.61 -4.87 -8.26
N ASP A 56 6.31 -3.99 -8.99
CA ASP A 56 7.03 -4.37 -10.19
C ASP A 56 8.52 -4.27 -9.85
N GLU A 57 9.25 -5.39 -9.91
CA GLU A 57 10.71 -5.37 -9.95
C GLU A 57 11.12 -5.07 -11.38
N ALA A 58 11.44 -3.81 -11.65
CA ALA A 58 11.86 -3.36 -12.98
C ALA A 58 13.35 -3.64 -13.18
N GLY A 59 13.80 -4.90 -13.03
CA GLY A 59 15.17 -5.34 -13.31
C GLY A 59 16.25 -4.34 -12.84
N THR A 60 17.10 -3.88 -13.77
CA THR A 60 18.18 -2.90 -13.51
C THR A 60 17.70 -1.50 -13.11
N ALA A 61 16.41 -1.17 -13.30
CA ALA A 61 15.81 0.12 -12.94
C ALA A 61 15.27 0.18 -11.49
N GLY A 62 15.39 -0.91 -10.73
CA GLY A 62 14.96 -1.00 -9.34
C GLY A 62 13.50 -1.41 -9.14
N SER A 63 12.98 -1.23 -7.93
CA SER A 63 11.62 -1.63 -7.57
C SER A 63 10.63 -0.48 -7.71
N ARG A 64 9.42 -0.79 -8.16
CA ARG A 64 8.30 0.12 -8.27
C ARG A 64 7.14 -0.40 -7.43
N ILE A 65 6.45 0.49 -6.73
CA ILE A 65 5.20 0.22 -6.03
C ILE A 65 4.09 1.13 -6.57
N ARG A 66 2.91 0.55 -6.79
CA ARG A 66 1.67 1.28 -7.03
C ARG A 66 0.66 0.91 -5.95
N LEU A 67 0.25 1.87 -5.13
CA LEU A 67 -0.72 1.65 -4.06
C LEU A 67 -1.53 2.92 -3.78
N ALA A 68 -2.84 2.74 -3.58
CA ALA A 68 -3.78 3.81 -3.25
C ALA A 68 -3.74 5.04 -4.20
N GLY A 69 -3.41 4.82 -5.48
CA GLY A 69 -3.32 5.90 -6.48
C GLY A 69 -1.97 6.64 -6.52
N ILE A 70 -1.01 6.24 -5.68
CA ILE A 70 0.36 6.77 -5.68
C ILE A 70 1.31 5.72 -6.27
N THR A 71 2.21 6.18 -7.12
CA THR A 71 3.30 5.38 -7.68
C THR A 71 4.62 5.89 -7.15
N ALA A 72 5.48 4.99 -6.69
CA ALA A 72 6.86 5.32 -6.30
C ALA A 72 7.83 4.28 -6.85
N THR A 73 9.06 4.74 -7.11
CA THR A 73 10.16 3.93 -7.65
C THR A 73 11.41 4.14 -6.82
N SER A 74 12.26 3.12 -6.74
CA SER A 74 13.55 3.19 -6.07
C SER A 74 14.54 2.20 -6.67
N THR A 75 15.77 2.66 -6.89
CA THR A 75 16.90 1.81 -7.27
C THR A 75 17.42 0.97 -6.10
N ALA A 76 17.14 1.39 -4.84
CA ALA A 76 17.51 0.65 -3.62
C ALA A 76 16.59 -0.55 -3.31
N GLY A 77 15.93 -1.12 -4.33
CA GLY A 77 15.03 -2.26 -4.18
C GLY A 77 13.68 -1.93 -3.50
N GLN A 78 12.97 -2.99 -3.10
CA GLN A 78 11.59 -2.93 -2.61
C GLN A 78 11.42 -2.02 -1.39
N ARG A 79 12.35 -2.09 -0.43
CA ARG A 79 12.36 -1.23 0.76
C ARG A 79 12.45 0.24 0.42
N GLY A 80 13.30 0.61 -0.53
CA GLY A 80 13.39 1.99 -0.98
C GLY A 80 12.10 2.44 -1.67
N ALA A 81 11.47 1.56 -2.47
CA ALA A 81 10.23 1.88 -3.16
C ALA A 81 9.08 2.13 -2.17
N VAL A 82 8.96 1.29 -1.14
CA VAL A 82 7.98 1.47 -0.05
C VAL A 82 8.24 2.75 0.73
N THR A 83 9.51 3.04 1.05
CA THR A 83 9.89 4.27 1.77
C THR A 83 9.52 5.51 0.96
N ASN A 84 9.82 5.51 -0.35
CA ASN A 84 9.47 6.58 -1.26
C ASN A 84 7.95 6.75 -1.39
N TRP A 85 7.22 5.63 -1.43
CA TRP A 85 5.75 5.65 -1.41
C TRP A 85 5.21 6.28 -0.12
N GLY A 86 5.75 5.93 1.05
CA GLY A 86 5.35 6.52 2.32
C GLY A 86 5.56 8.04 2.37
N GLN A 87 6.68 8.52 1.82
CA GLN A 87 6.94 9.96 1.71
C GLN A 87 5.99 10.65 0.74
N ALA A 88 5.68 10.02 -0.40
CA ALA A 88 4.71 10.53 -1.35
C ALA A 88 3.28 10.54 -0.74
N ALA A 89 2.93 9.52 0.04
CA ALA A 89 1.66 9.43 0.74
C ALA A 89 1.51 10.57 1.76
N ARG A 90 2.53 10.81 2.59
CA ARG A 90 2.55 11.95 3.51
C ARG A 90 2.39 13.29 2.81
N ARG A 91 3.09 13.51 1.70
CA ARG A 91 2.94 14.74 0.89
C ARG A 91 1.55 14.90 0.32
N ALA A 92 0.95 13.81 -0.14
CA ALA A 92 -0.40 13.84 -0.69
C ALA A 92 -1.47 14.10 0.39
N LEU A 93 -1.27 13.62 1.62
CA LEU A 93 -2.10 13.98 2.78
C LEU A 93 -2.00 15.48 3.08
N LEU A 94 -0.78 16.02 3.17
CA LEU A 94 -0.56 17.46 3.40
C LEU A 94 -1.18 18.34 2.30
N LYS A 95 -1.17 17.89 1.04
CA LYS A 95 -1.79 18.61 -0.08
C LYS A 95 -3.31 18.46 -0.13
N GLY A 96 -3.84 17.36 0.41
CA GLY A 96 -5.23 16.93 0.23
C GLY A 96 -6.18 17.28 1.37
N GLY A 97 -5.71 17.51 2.59
CA GLY A 97 -6.59 17.78 3.73
C GLY A 97 -5.90 18.37 4.96
N VAL A 98 -6.33 19.60 5.27
CA VAL A 98 -6.02 20.50 6.41
C VAL A 98 -4.66 21.18 6.38
#